data_AF-A0A7S3RJZ0-F1
#
_entry.id   AF-A0A7S3RJZ0-F1
#
_cell.length_a   1.000
_cell.length_b   1.000
_cell.length_c   1.000
_cell.angle_alpha   90.00
_cell.angle_beta   90.00
_cell.angle_gamma   90.00
#
_symmetry.space_group_name_H-M   'P 1'
#
loop_
_entity.id
_entity.type
_entity.pdbx_description
1 polymer ?
#
loop_
_entity_poly.entity_id
_entity_poly.type
_entity_poly.pdbx_seq_one_letter_code
_entity_poly.pdbx_strand_id
1 'polypeptide(L)'
;GLLVHMDGARLPNALVALGASASDLTWRAGVDMVSFGTTKGGTLAAEAVVVFEPAASLGGGAADAQLASELAMRRRRKRAGHELSKSRFLAAQICAYLADGGGGVPLWQSSAERANASAADLARRLEAAAAGYDGDSFRWQHPVQTNQ
;
A
#
# COMPACT_ATOMS: atom_id res chain seq x y z
N GLY A 1 7.64 -7.25 -22.63
CA GLY A 1 6.31 -7.34 -21.98
C GLY A 1 5.84 -5.95 -21.61
N LEU A 2 4.63 -5.82 -21.06
CA LEU A 2 4.15 -4.58 -20.44
C LEU A 2 4.68 -4.50 -19.00
N LEU A 3 4.95 -3.28 -18.53
CA LEU A 3 5.27 -3.04 -17.12
C LEU A 3 3.98 -3.04 -16.27
N VAL A 4 4.09 -3.49 -15.03
CA VAL A 4 3.01 -3.60 -14.05
C VAL A 4 3.22 -2.61 -12.92
N HIS A 5 2.31 -1.64 -12.82
CA HIS A 5 2.19 -0.75 -11.67
C HIS A 5 1.07 -1.25 -10.75
N MET A 6 1.33 -1.22 -9.44
CA MET A 6 0.35 -1.47 -8.39
C MET A 6 0.00 -0.17 -7.67
N ASP A 7 -1.30 0.18 -7.67
CA ASP A 7 -1.85 1.14 -6.72
C ASP A 7 -1.94 0.48 -5.34
N GLY A 8 -1.00 0.82 -4.46
CA GLY A 8 -0.89 0.30 -3.12
C GLY A 8 -1.52 1.19 -2.05
N ALA A 9 -2.54 2.00 -2.39
CA ALA A 9 -3.22 2.90 -1.45
C ALA A 9 -3.67 2.22 -0.14
N ARG A 10 -3.97 0.91 -0.19
CA ARG A 10 -4.27 0.06 0.97
C ARG A 10 -3.50 -1.28 0.95
N LEU A 11 -2.28 -1.28 0.41
CA LEU A 11 -1.42 -2.47 0.42
C LEU A 11 -1.22 -3.06 1.83
N PRO A 12 -1.01 -2.26 2.91
CA PRO A 12 -0.99 -2.74 4.28
C PRO A 12 -2.19 -3.63 4.67
N ASN A 13 -3.42 -3.24 4.29
CA ASN A 13 -4.64 -4.00 4.57
C ASN A 13 -4.67 -5.36 3.87
N ALA A 14 -4.18 -5.42 2.63
CA ALA A 14 -4.06 -6.67 1.89
C ALA A 14 -2.99 -7.59 2.49
N LEU A 15 -1.83 -7.03 2.89
CA LEU A 15 -0.74 -7.78 3.52
C LEU A 15 -1.19 -8.50 4.78
N VAL A 16 -1.84 -7.78 5.71
CA VAL A 16 -2.28 -8.36 6.98
C VAL A 16 -3.43 -9.36 6.78
N ALA A 17 -4.31 -9.14 5.81
CA ALA A 17 -5.42 -10.06 5.55
C ALA A 17 -4.96 -11.38 4.90
N LEU A 18 -3.94 -11.32 4.04
CA LEU A 18 -3.39 -12.49 3.35
C LEU A 18 -2.29 -13.19 4.16
N GLY A 19 -1.77 -12.56 5.22
CA GLY A 19 -0.61 -13.06 5.96
C GLY A 19 0.66 -13.15 5.08
N ALA A 20 0.73 -12.35 4.02
CA ALA A 20 1.77 -12.41 3.01
C ALA A 20 2.88 -11.39 3.28
N SER A 21 4.10 -11.69 2.82
CA SER A 21 5.18 -10.70 2.85
C SER A 21 4.99 -9.63 1.78
N ALA A 22 5.52 -8.43 2.02
CA ALA A 22 5.50 -7.36 1.01
C ALA A 22 6.17 -7.78 -0.30
N SER A 23 7.23 -8.58 -0.24
CA SER A 23 7.91 -9.09 -1.43
C SER A 23 7.03 -10.02 -2.26
N ASP A 24 6.25 -10.90 -1.62
CA ASP A 24 5.45 -11.91 -2.33
C ASP A 24 4.27 -11.28 -3.07
N LEU A 25 3.71 -10.18 -2.53
CA LEU A 25 2.63 -9.43 -3.21
C LEU A 25 3.14 -8.39 -4.20
N THR A 26 4.45 -8.14 -4.30
CA THR A 26 5.00 -7.09 -5.17
C THR A 26 5.97 -7.67 -6.20
N TRP A 27 7.27 -7.41 -6.05
CA TRP A 27 8.26 -7.69 -7.09
C TRP A 27 8.43 -9.19 -7.39
N ARG A 28 8.18 -10.09 -6.42
CA ARG A 28 8.17 -11.54 -6.69
C ARG A 28 6.96 -11.99 -7.51
N ALA A 29 5.87 -11.22 -7.48
CA ALA A 29 4.70 -11.42 -8.33
C ALA A 29 4.80 -10.70 -9.69
N GLY A 30 5.95 -10.09 -10.00
CA GLY A 30 6.18 -9.38 -11.26
C GLY A 30 5.70 -7.92 -11.28
N VAL A 31 5.51 -7.30 -10.12
CA VAL A 31 5.17 -5.87 -10.01
C VAL A 31 6.44 -5.04 -10.12
N ASP A 32 6.51 -4.16 -11.11
CA ASP A 32 7.67 -3.30 -11.36
C ASP A 32 7.67 -2.05 -10.47
N MET A 33 6.49 -1.57 -10.06
CA MET A 33 6.35 -0.35 -9.27
C MET A 33 5.11 -0.36 -8.38
N VAL A 34 5.23 0.19 -7.17
CA VAL A 34 4.13 0.36 -6.22
C VAL A 34 4.00 1.83 -5.81
N SER A 35 2.77 2.34 -5.83
CA SER A 35 2.38 3.53 -5.06
C SER A 35 2.04 3.10 -3.63
N PHE A 36 3.01 3.12 -2.71
CA PHE A 36 2.83 2.66 -1.34
C PHE A 36 2.07 3.71 -0.51
N GLY A 37 0.81 3.38 -0.27
CA GLY A 37 -0.18 4.18 0.45
C GLY A 37 0.08 4.24 1.95
N THR A 38 0.40 5.40 2.51
CA THR A 38 0.55 5.56 3.98
C THR A 38 -0.44 6.53 4.60
N THR A 39 -0.99 7.49 3.83
CA THR A 39 -1.97 8.46 4.37
C THR A 39 -3.22 7.78 4.91
N LYS A 40 -3.73 6.78 4.19
CA LYS A 40 -4.91 6.01 4.63
C LYS A 40 -4.63 5.11 5.83
N GLY A 41 -3.35 4.84 6.13
CA GLY A 41 -2.93 3.94 7.20
C GLY A 41 -2.49 4.64 8.49
N GLY A 42 -2.35 5.96 8.49
CA GLY A 42 -2.01 6.73 9.71
C GLY A 42 -1.03 7.88 9.54
N THR A 43 -0.43 8.08 8.37
CA THR A 43 0.35 9.32 8.11
C THR A 43 -0.59 10.48 7.75
N LEU A 44 -0.14 11.73 7.88
CA LEU A 44 -0.95 12.90 7.57
C LEU A 44 -1.10 13.16 6.06
N ALA A 45 0.01 13.09 5.33
CA ALA A 45 0.04 13.36 3.89
C ALA A 45 1.35 12.86 3.27
N ALA A 46 1.70 11.60 3.51
CA ALA A 46 2.92 10.99 3.00
C ALA A 46 2.57 9.74 2.19
N GLU A 47 3.26 9.59 1.06
CA GLU A 47 3.16 8.43 0.16
C GLU A 47 4.57 8.11 -0.34
N ALA A 48 4.83 6.85 -0.66
CA ALA A 48 6.11 6.44 -1.23
C ALA A 48 5.92 5.77 -2.60
N VAL A 49 6.71 6.18 -3.59
CA VAL A 49 6.84 5.43 -4.84
C VAL A 49 8.00 4.45 -4.67
N VAL A 50 7.71 3.16 -4.78
CA VAL A 50 8.70 2.09 -4.69
C VAL A 50 8.88 1.48 -6.08
N VAL A 51 10.11 1.52 -6.60
CA VAL A 51 10.45 0.97 -7.92
C VAL A 51 11.29 -0.28 -7.71
N PHE A 52 10.85 -1.40 -8.26
CA PHE A 52 11.50 -2.69 -8.20
C PHE A 52 12.00 -3.03 -9.61
N GLU A 53 13.07 -2.38 -10.10
CA GLU A 53 13.51 -2.68 -11.48
C GLU A 53 13.98 -4.13 -11.59
N PRO A 54 13.54 -4.87 -12.62
CA PRO A 54 14.23 -6.06 -13.07
C PRO A 54 15.49 -5.62 -13.80
N ALA A 55 16.63 -6.19 -13.41
CA ALA A 55 17.95 -6.01 -14.01
C ALA A 55 18.06 -6.18 -15.55
N ALA A 56 16.98 -6.52 -16.27
CA ALA A 56 16.98 -7.02 -17.63
C ALA A 56 16.23 -6.14 -18.66
N SER A 57 15.51 -5.09 -18.26
CA SER A 57 14.64 -4.30 -19.16
C SER A 57 15.37 -3.19 -19.93
N LEU A 58 16.55 -2.78 -19.47
CA LEU A 58 17.41 -1.78 -20.08
C LEU A 58 18.76 -2.46 -20.31
N GLY A 59 19.26 -2.56 -21.54
CA GLY A 59 20.45 -3.33 -21.93
C GLY A 59 21.81 -2.90 -21.36
N GLY A 60 21.87 -2.51 -20.07
CA GLY A 60 23.05 -2.28 -19.24
C GLY A 60 23.00 -3.15 -17.98
N GLY A 61 24.00 -3.03 -17.10
CA GLY A 61 24.04 -3.82 -15.87
C GLY A 61 22.86 -3.50 -14.92
N ALA A 62 22.49 -4.46 -14.08
CA ALA A 62 21.39 -4.35 -13.11
C ALA A 62 21.41 -3.04 -12.28
N ALA A 63 22.61 -2.60 -11.89
CA ALA A 63 22.81 -1.38 -11.11
C ALA A 63 22.58 -0.10 -11.93
N ASP A 64 22.95 -0.10 -13.21
CA ASP A 64 22.81 1.06 -14.10
C ASP A 64 21.33 1.30 -14.44
N ALA A 65 20.57 0.22 -14.63
CA ALA A 65 19.12 0.27 -14.86
C ALA A 65 18.36 0.86 -13.67
N GLN A 66 18.64 0.38 -12.45
CA GLN A 66 18.03 0.90 -11.21
C GLN A 66 18.34 2.39 -11.02
N LEU A 67 19.60 2.80 -11.22
CA LEU A 67 20.01 4.21 -11.10
C LEU A 67 19.32 5.09 -12.15
N ALA A 68 19.19 4.61 -13.40
CA ALA A 68 18.51 5.34 -14.46
C ALA A 68 17.03 5.60 -14.13
N SER A 69 16.32 4.58 -13.63
CA SER A 69 14.92 4.69 -13.24
C SER A 69 14.71 5.60 -12.03
N GLU A 70 15.58 5.53 -11.02
CA GLU A 70 15.55 6.44 -9.89
C GLU A 70 15.75 7.90 -10.33
N LEU A 71 16.75 8.16 -11.19
CA LEU A 71 17.02 9.49 -11.74
C LEU A 71 15.85 10.00 -12.58
N ALA A 72 15.23 9.13 -13.39
CA ALA A 72 14.04 9.46 -14.17
C ALA A 72 12.86 9.84 -13.26
N MET A 73 12.62 9.07 -12.19
CA MET A 73 11.56 9.37 -11.21
C MET A 73 11.82 10.68 -10.47
N ARG A 74 13.05 10.93 -10.00
CA ARG A 74 13.41 12.21 -9.36
C ARG A 74 13.15 13.40 -10.29
N ARG A 75 13.53 13.30 -11.57
CA ARG A 75 13.28 14.37 -12.57
C ARG A 75 11.78 14.59 -12.79
N ARG A 76 10.98 13.52 -12.90
CA ARG A 76 9.52 13.61 -13.05
C ARG A 76 8.87 14.23 -11.81
N ARG A 77 9.25 13.78 -10.62
CA ARG A 77 8.79 14.32 -9.33
C ARG A 77 9.08 15.81 -9.20
N LYS A 78 10.29 16.23 -9.58
CA LYS A 78 10.68 17.65 -9.61
C LYS A 78 9.84 18.45 -10.58
N ARG A 79 9.68 17.97 -11.83
CA ARG A 79 8.90 18.66 -12.88
C ARG A 79 7.42 18.78 -12.53
N ALA A 80 6.87 17.78 -11.87
CA ALA A 80 5.46 17.75 -11.46
C ALA A 80 5.18 18.54 -10.16
N GLY A 81 6.18 19.19 -9.55
CA GLY A 81 5.97 19.97 -8.33
C GLY A 81 5.84 19.13 -7.05
N HIS A 82 6.10 17.82 -7.11
CA HIS A 82 6.03 16.91 -5.96
C HIS A 82 7.37 16.76 -5.20
N GLU A 83 8.41 17.51 -5.58
CA GLU A 83 9.67 17.59 -4.84
C GLU A 83 9.59 18.67 -3.76
N LEU A 84 9.11 18.27 -2.57
CA LEU A 84 8.95 19.20 -1.45
C LEU A 84 10.29 19.58 -0.82
N SER A 85 10.52 20.88 -0.63
CA SER A 85 11.78 21.41 -0.07
C SER A 85 12.08 20.94 1.36
N LYS A 86 11.04 20.70 2.16
CA LYS A 86 11.14 20.19 3.54
C LYS A 86 10.71 18.72 3.60
N SER A 87 11.27 17.88 2.72
CA SER A 87 10.96 16.45 2.60
C SER A 87 11.11 15.65 3.90
N ARG A 88 11.92 16.13 4.86
CA ARG A 88 12.01 15.56 6.22
C ARG A 88 10.66 15.41 6.92
N PHE A 89 9.68 16.27 6.63
CA PHE A 89 8.35 16.14 7.22
C PHE A 89 7.56 14.97 6.63
N LEU A 90 7.79 14.61 5.36
CA LEU A 90 7.24 13.40 4.77
C LEU A 90 8.00 12.17 5.27
N ALA A 91 9.33 12.23 5.26
CA ALA A 91 10.19 11.12 5.67
C ALA A 91 9.95 10.74 7.13
N ALA A 92 9.83 11.70 8.05
CA ALA A 92 9.56 11.43 9.46
C ALA A 92 8.25 10.65 9.68
N GLN A 93 7.20 10.96 8.89
CA GLN A 93 5.93 10.23 8.96
C GLN A 93 6.10 8.78 8.51
N ILE A 94 6.77 8.55 7.38
CA ILE A 94 7.01 7.20 6.85
C ILE A 94 7.92 6.40 7.79
N CYS A 95 8.97 7.02 8.36
CA CYS A 95 9.83 6.38 9.34
C CYS A 95 9.03 5.95 10.58
N ALA A 96 8.19 6.83 11.13
CA ALA A 96 7.33 6.48 12.28
C ALA A 96 6.29 5.40 11.93
N TYR A 97 5.77 5.42 10.70
CA TYR A 97 4.81 4.45 10.21
C TYR A 97 5.41 3.03 10.08
N LEU A 98 6.67 2.94 9.66
CA LEU A 98 7.41 1.69 9.45
C LEU A 98 8.23 1.22 10.66
N ALA A 99 8.49 2.10 11.64
CA ALA A 99 9.26 1.75 12.82
C ALA A 99 8.55 0.69 13.68
N ASP A 100 9.32 -0.22 14.28
CA ASP A 100 8.80 -1.20 15.24
C ASP A 100 8.62 -0.64 16.67
N GLY A 101 9.09 0.59 16.91
CA GLY A 101 8.90 1.33 18.16
C GLY A 101 9.56 0.74 19.40
N GLY A 102 10.46 -0.24 19.29
CA GLY A 102 11.22 -0.80 20.43
C GLY A 102 10.62 -2.07 21.05
N GLY A 103 9.94 -2.90 20.24
CA GLY A 103 9.51 -4.25 20.66
C GLY A 103 8.02 -4.56 20.43
N GLY A 104 7.32 -3.74 19.65
CA GLY A 104 5.89 -3.90 19.37
C GLY A 104 5.57 -4.18 17.91
N VAL A 105 4.27 -4.32 17.62
CA VAL A 105 3.75 -4.40 16.25
C VAL A 105 3.89 -3.02 15.59
N PRO A 106 4.52 -2.92 14.40
CA PRO A 106 4.65 -1.65 13.68
C PRO A 106 3.32 -0.94 13.47
N LEU A 107 3.34 0.39 13.42
CA LEU A 107 2.13 1.20 13.27
C LEU A 107 1.33 0.82 12.02
N TRP A 108 2.00 0.61 10.88
CA TRP A 108 1.35 0.20 9.63
C TRP A 108 0.51 -1.06 9.77
N GLN A 109 1.05 -2.06 10.48
CA GLN A 109 0.42 -3.35 10.65
C GLN A 109 -0.75 -3.24 11.61
N SER A 110 -0.55 -2.63 12.78
CA SER A 110 -1.62 -2.49 13.77
C SER A 110 -2.79 -1.64 13.26
N SER A 111 -2.52 -0.60 12.47
CA SER A 111 -3.56 0.22 11.83
C SER A 111 -4.35 -0.57 10.79
N ALA A 112 -3.67 -1.35 9.96
CA ALA A 112 -4.31 -2.19 8.94
C ALA A 112 -5.18 -3.29 9.57
N GLU A 113 -4.68 -3.96 10.61
CA GLU A 113 -5.40 -4.98 11.36
C GLU A 113 -6.68 -4.40 12.00
N ARG A 114 -6.57 -3.26 12.69
CA ARG A 114 -7.73 -2.57 13.27
C ARG A 114 -8.76 -2.19 12.20
N ALA A 115 -8.30 -1.60 11.08
CA ALA A 115 -9.18 -1.17 10.01
C ALA A 115 -9.94 -2.35 9.36
N ASN A 116 -9.26 -3.48 9.14
CA ASN A 116 -9.88 -4.70 8.63
C ASN A 116 -10.87 -5.30 9.64
N ALA A 117 -10.50 -5.36 10.92
CA ALA A 117 -11.38 -5.86 11.97
C ALA A 117 -12.66 -5.03 12.10
N SER A 118 -12.57 -3.69 12.02
CA SER A 118 -13.74 -2.82 12.04
C SER A 118 -14.64 -3.01 10.82
N ALA A 119 -14.07 -3.20 9.63
CA ALA A 119 -14.85 -3.48 8.42
C ALA A 119 -15.60 -4.82 8.54
N ALA A 120 -14.93 -5.86 9.04
CA ALA A 120 -15.55 -7.16 9.29
C ALA A 120 -16.65 -7.08 10.36
N ASP A 121 -16.42 -6.35 11.46
CA ASP A 121 -17.44 -6.17 12.51
C ASP A 121 -18.67 -5.45 11.98
N LEU A 122 -18.47 -4.38 11.20
CA LEU A 122 -19.56 -3.66 10.55
C LEU A 122 -20.35 -4.57 9.59
N ALA A 123 -19.66 -5.37 8.78
CA ALA A 123 -20.31 -6.29 7.86
C ALA A 123 -21.19 -7.31 8.59
N ARG A 124 -20.67 -7.94 9.64
CA ARG A 124 -21.45 -8.89 10.47
C ARG A 124 -22.68 -8.23 11.08
N ARG A 125 -22.57 -7.00 11.56
CA ARG A 125 -23.70 -6.25 12.15
C ARG A 125 -24.76 -5.92 11.11
N LEU A 126 -24.35 -5.54 9.90
CA LEU A 126 -25.26 -5.27 8.80
C LEU A 126 -25.99 -6.53 8.34
N GLU A 127 -25.30 -7.67 8.25
CA GLU A 127 -25.91 -8.97 7.96
C GLU A 127 -26.93 -9.38 9.03
N ALA A 128 -26.56 -9.24 10.31
CA ALA A 128 -27.47 -9.56 11.41
C ALA A 128 -28.72 -8.65 11.43
N ALA A 129 -28.55 -7.36 11.13
CA ALA A 129 -29.66 -6.42 11.03
C ALA A 129 -30.55 -6.72 9.82
N ALA A 130 -29.95 -7.09 8.68
CA ALA A 130 -30.65 -7.44 7.45
C ALA A 130 -31.51 -8.70 7.59
N ALA A 131 -31.09 -9.68 8.40
CA ALA A 131 -31.88 -10.89 8.68
C ALA A 131 -33.25 -10.60 9.34
N GLY A 132 -33.44 -9.42 9.94
CA GLY A 132 -34.71 -8.98 10.50
C GLY A 132 -35.66 -8.30 9.51
N TYR A 133 -35.27 -8.13 8.25
CA TYR A 133 -36.11 -7.54 7.20
C TYR A 133 -36.74 -8.63 6.33
N ASP A 134 -38.07 -8.63 6.28
CA ASP A 134 -38.87 -9.53 5.43
C ASP A 134 -38.80 -9.03 3.97
N GLY A 135 -37.72 -9.39 3.28
CA GLY A 135 -37.50 -9.05 1.88
C GLY A 135 -36.10 -9.43 1.38
N ASP A 136 -36.03 -10.40 0.48
CA ASP A 136 -34.84 -10.95 -0.20
C ASP A 136 -33.95 -9.93 -0.93
N SER A 137 -33.32 -8.97 -0.23
CA SER A 137 -32.59 -7.89 -0.91
C SER A 137 -31.25 -7.50 -0.33
N PHE A 138 -30.87 -7.99 0.86
CA PHE A 138 -29.52 -7.74 1.36
C PHE A 138 -28.52 -8.69 0.73
N ARG A 139 -27.74 -8.17 -0.21
CA ARG A 139 -26.56 -8.83 -0.76
C ARG A 139 -25.42 -7.84 -0.84
N TRP A 140 -24.24 -8.29 -0.47
CA TRP A 140 -23.03 -7.55 -0.76
C TRP A 140 -22.78 -7.53 -2.27
N GLN A 141 -22.52 -6.35 -2.84
CA GLN A 141 -22.08 -6.25 -4.25
C GLN A 141 -20.66 -6.82 -4.43
N HIS A 142 -19.84 -6.73 -3.37
CA HIS A 142 -18.48 -7.24 -3.32
C HIS A 142 -18.22 -7.88 -1.95
N PRO A 143 -17.40 -8.95 -1.88
CA PRO A 143 -17.09 -9.58 -0.60
C PRO A 143 -16.32 -8.61 0.31
N VAL A 144 -16.68 -8.58 1.60
CA VAL A 144 -15.99 -7.78 2.61
C VAL A 144 -14.77 -8.55 3.11
N GLN A 145 -13.68 -8.48 2.35
CA GLN A 145 -12.43 -9.20 2.66
C GLN A 145 -11.45 -8.33 3.46
N THR A 146 -11.32 -7.05 3.09
CA THR A 146 -10.46 -6.07 3.74
C THR A 146 -11.11 -4.69 3.72
N ASN A 147 -10.57 -3.75 4.51
CA ASN A 147 -10.91 -2.34 4.35
C ASN A 147 -10.31 -1.86 3.01
N GLN A 148 -11.18 -1.51 2.05
CA GLN A 148 -10.90 -1.09 0.67
C GLN A 148 -11.51 0.28 0.38
#